data_AF-A0AA36GJN9-F1
#
_entry.id   AF-A0AA36GJN9-F1
#
_cell.length_a   1.000
_cell.length_b   1.000
_cell.length_c   1.000
_cell.angle_alpha   90.00
_cell.angle_beta   90.00
_cell.angle_gamma   90.00
#
_symmetry.space_group_name_H-M   'P 1'
#
loop_
_entity.id
_entity.type
_entity.pdbx_description
1 polymer ?
#
loop_
_entity_poly.entity_id
_entity_poly.type
_entity_poly.pdbx_seq_one_letter_code
_entity_poly.pdbx_strand_id
1 'polypeptide(L)'
;MESTVRDGEEVSVKEKQVLATRTAEECQSEGDTAVLSLLQRRTWQQTRRIVAWILRFVRNVVGQANTNNQSPILLSTLLSVPRNAVGTRLNGKEILIAGKLLIRLHQQQITSKVINSMQRLNIKKDAEGLFRCYGRLGNSNLDDDAKIPLIILQNSMLAERIIDDCHGRGHLSTNALLLICLLSAFCGNANALAKVLAKKTHSIKCIPGGVELLSKETVPYEVCAEDYCKSISAPKTNETIHFPPQVTLYEQFVQWKLLYNETSG
;
A
#
# COMPACT_ATOMS: atom_id res chain seq x y z
N MET A 1 -24.88 31.14 76.51
CA MET A 1 -24.47 31.90 75.31
C MET A 1 -23.08 31.40 74.96
N GLU A 2 -22.91 30.25 74.31
CA GLU A 2 -23.58 29.70 73.13
C GLU A 2 -23.36 30.54 71.86
N SER A 3 -22.36 30.11 71.09
CA SER A 3 -22.27 30.05 69.61
C SER A 3 -20.79 29.77 69.25
N THR A 4 -20.31 28.53 69.18
CA THR A 4 -20.20 27.67 67.98
C THR A 4 -19.85 28.36 66.67
N VAL A 5 -19.01 27.66 65.86
CA VAL A 5 -18.77 27.78 64.40
C VAL A 5 -17.48 28.56 64.02
N ARG A 6 -16.54 28.08 63.19
CA ARG A 6 -16.33 26.86 62.37
C ARG A 6 -14.81 26.77 62.13
N ASP A 7 -14.23 25.57 62.23
CA ASP A 7 -12.87 25.28 61.77
C ASP A 7 -12.77 25.55 60.25
N GLY A 8 -11.82 26.39 59.86
CA GLY A 8 -11.43 26.61 58.48
C GLY A 8 -10.46 25.50 58.06
N GLU A 9 -11.00 24.44 57.49
CA GLU A 9 -10.26 23.39 56.82
C GLU A 9 -9.61 23.98 55.56
N GLU A 10 -8.30 24.21 55.60
CA GLU A 10 -7.49 24.64 54.46
C GLU A 10 -7.39 23.46 53.48
N VAL A 11 -8.34 23.38 52.56
CA VAL A 11 -8.34 22.42 51.46
C VAL A 11 -7.18 22.76 50.53
N SER A 12 -6.08 22.02 50.67
CA SER A 12 -4.98 22.06 49.71
C SER A 12 -5.47 21.48 48.38
N VAL A 13 -5.73 22.37 47.43
CA VAL A 13 -5.99 22.00 46.04
C VAL A 13 -4.66 21.51 45.47
N LYS A 14 -4.44 20.19 45.54
CA LYS A 14 -3.32 19.54 44.85
C LYS A 14 -3.53 19.68 43.35
N GLU A 15 -2.82 20.65 42.78
CA GLU A 15 -2.60 20.79 41.35
C GLU A 15 -2.00 19.47 40.83
N LYS A 16 -2.78 18.70 40.06
CA LYS A 16 -2.27 17.51 39.36
C LYS A 16 -1.43 17.98 38.18
N GLN A 17 -0.17 18.31 38.43
CA GLN A 17 0.83 18.35 37.37
C GLN A 17 1.09 16.93 36.89
N VAL A 18 0.59 16.59 35.71
CA VAL A 18 1.02 15.40 34.97
C VAL A 18 2.38 15.72 34.36
N LEU A 19 3.43 15.58 35.17
CA LEU A 19 4.81 15.68 34.72
C LEU A 19 5.19 14.36 34.02
N ALA A 20 4.92 14.27 32.72
CA ALA A 20 5.44 13.19 31.90
C ALA A 20 6.91 13.47 31.52
N THR A 21 7.81 13.34 32.49
CA THR A 21 9.25 13.23 32.22
C THR A 21 9.55 11.79 31.84
N ARG A 22 9.78 11.53 30.54
CA ARG A 22 10.42 10.30 30.08
C ARG A 22 11.90 10.57 29.95
N THR A 23 12.71 9.82 30.69
CA THR A 23 14.17 9.79 30.53
C THR A 23 14.50 9.37 29.10
N ALA A 24 15.48 10.04 28.49
CA ALA A 24 15.83 9.89 27.08
C ALA A 24 16.48 8.53 26.73
N GLU A 25 16.64 7.64 27.71
CA GLU A 25 17.37 6.37 27.55
C GLU A 25 16.46 5.14 27.37
N GLU A 26 15.13 5.30 27.42
CA GLU A 26 14.18 4.17 27.36
C GLU A 26 13.16 4.26 26.20
N CYS A 27 13.56 4.89 25.08
CA CYS A 27 12.73 5.00 23.86
C CYS A 27 13.33 4.34 22.63
N GLN A 28 14.22 3.35 22.80
CA GLN A 28 14.80 2.62 21.67
C GLN A 28 14.42 1.14 21.74
N SER A 29 13.70 0.71 20.69
CA SER A 29 13.49 -0.65 20.16
C SER A 29 12.14 -1.37 20.34
N GLU A 30 11.24 -0.98 21.25
CA GLU A 30 9.94 -1.69 21.40
C GLU A 30 8.75 -1.05 20.67
N GLY A 31 8.76 0.27 20.48
CA GLY A 31 7.60 1.01 19.94
C GLY A 31 7.36 0.85 18.44
N ASP A 32 8.42 0.75 17.64
CA ASP A 32 8.35 0.72 16.17
C ASP A 32 7.82 -0.63 15.65
N THR A 33 8.10 -1.72 16.37
CA THR A 33 7.62 -3.08 16.05
C THR A 33 6.13 -3.25 16.37
N ALA A 34 5.60 -2.53 17.36
CA ALA A 34 4.21 -2.62 17.79
C ALA A 34 3.22 -2.07 16.74
N VAL A 35 3.61 -1.04 15.98
CA VAL A 35 2.76 -0.49 14.92
C VAL A 35 2.61 -1.49 13.76
N LEU A 36 3.72 -2.14 13.39
CA LEU A 36 3.69 -3.17 12.36
C LEU A 36 2.91 -4.40 12.83
N SER A 37 3.02 -4.79 14.11
CA SER A 37 2.30 -5.93 14.66
C SER A 37 0.77 -5.75 14.62
N LEU A 38 0.27 -4.55 14.95
CA LEU A 38 -1.16 -4.23 14.86
C LEU A 38 -1.71 -4.27 13.43
N LEU A 39 -0.84 -4.07 12.44
CA LEU A 39 -1.20 -4.06 11.02
C LEU A 39 -1.04 -5.45 10.36
N GLN A 40 -0.54 -6.45 11.07
CA GLN A 40 -0.24 -7.79 10.52
C GLN A 40 -1.45 -8.52 9.94
N ARG A 41 -2.66 -8.25 10.46
CA ARG A 41 -3.91 -8.91 10.02
C ARG A 41 -4.61 -8.22 8.86
N ARG A 42 -4.04 -7.12 8.35
CA ARG A 42 -4.63 -6.31 7.28
C ARG A 42 -3.91 -6.58 5.96
N THR A 43 -4.62 -6.38 4.85
CA THR A 43 -3.99 -6.40 3.53
C THR A 43 -3.04 -5.22 3.38
N TRP A 44 -2.08 -5.31 2.45
CA TRP A 44 -1.15 -4.21 2.20
C TRP A 44 -1.86 -2.89 1.87
N GLN A 45 -2.95 -2.93 1.09
CA GLN A 45 -3.74 -1.74 0.76
C GLN A 45 -4.46 -1.15 1.98
N GLN A 46 -5.08 -2.00 2.81
CA GLN A 46 -5.72 -1.56 4.05
C GLN A 46 -4.72 -0.89 4.98
N THR A 47 -3.55 -1.50 5.14
CA THR A 47 -2.45 -0.98 5.96
C THR A 47 -1.99 0.39 5.48
N ARG A 48 -1.76 0.58 4.17
CA ARG A 48 -1.39 1.88 3.59
C ARG A 48 -2.46 2.95 3.83
N ARG A 49 -3.75 2.60 3.71
CA ARG A 49 -4.86 3.54 3.95
C ARG A 49 -4.95 3.96 5.42
N ILE A 50 -4.83 3.02 6.35
CA ILE A 50 -4.83 3.31 7.79
C ILE A 50 -3.67 4.25 8.13
N VAL A 51 -2.46 3.92 7.68
CA VAL A 51 -1.27 4.76 7.92
C VAL A 51 -1.43 6.14 7.28
N ALA A 52 -2.01 6.23 6.07
CA ALA A 52 -2.26 7.52 5.44
C ALA A 52 -3.19 8.42 6.26
N TRP A 53 -4.25 7.86 6.86
CA TRP A 53 -5.11 8.60 7.78
C TRP A 53 -4.39 9.06 9.03
N ILE A 54 -3.59 8.19 9.65
CA ILE A 54 -2.76 8.54 10.81
C ILE A 54 -1.81 9.69 10.46
N LEU A 55 -1.14 9.62 9.30
CA LEU A 55 -0.23 10.67 8.85
C LEU A 55 -0.93 12.00 8.57
N ARG A 56 -2.14 11.97 8.00
CA ARG A 56 -2.96 13.17 7.82
C ARG A 56 -3.31 13.80 9.17
N PHE A 57 -3.73 12.99 10.13
CA PHE A 57 -4.02 13.46 11.48
C PHE A 57 -2.79 14.10 12.13
N VAL A 58 -1.63 13.42 12.11
CA VAL A 58 -0.37 13.94 12.65
C VAL A 58 0.01 15.27 11.99
N ARG A 59 -0.09 15.38 10.67
CA ARG A 59 0.20 16.63 9.95
C ARG A 59 -0.74 17.77 10.34
N ASN A 60 -2.02 17.48 10.54
CA ASN A 60 -2.99 18.49 10.96
C ASN A 60 -2.67 19.00 12.38
N VAL A 61 -2.39 18.09 13.30
CA VAL A 61 -2.00 18.42 14.68
C VAL A 61 -0.69 19.20 14.71
N VAL A 62 0.35 18.72 14.03
CA VAL A 62 1.66 19.40 13.97
C VAL A 62 1.53 20.76 13.31
N GLY A 63 0.77 20.85 12.22
CA GLY A 63 0.52 22.13 11.57
C GLY A 63 -0.22 23.10 12.48
N GLN A 64 -1.17 22.63 13.30
CA GLN A 64 -1.88 23.46 14.27
C GLN A 64 -0.97 23.89 15.42
N ALA A 65 -0.10 23.00 15.90
CA ALA A 65 0.88 23.35 16.92
C ALA A 65 1.87 24.41 16.41
N ASN A 66 2.30 24.28 15.14
CA ASN A 66 3.26 25.20 14.53
C ASN A 66 2.71 26.60 14.25
N THR A 67 1.38 26.82 14.22
CA THR A 67 0.84 28.19 14.13
C THR A 67 1.01 28.96 15.44
N ASN A 68 1.09 28.25 16.57
CA ASN A 68 1.11 28.84 17.91
C ASN A 68 2.50 28.76 18.57
N ASN A 69 3.46 28.05 17.96
CA ASN A 69 4.80 27.83 18.49
C ASN A 69 5.83 28.75 17.84
N GLN A 70 6.70 29.33 18.67
CA GLN A 70 7.86 30.09 18.20
C GLN A 70 8.94 29.19 17.57
N SER A 71 8.97 27.91 17.93
CA SER A 71 9.84 26.88 17.36
C SER A 71 9.00 25.83 16.60
N PRO A 72 9.01 25.82 15.25
CA PRO A 72 8.18 24.90 14.49
C PRO A 72 8.71 23.47 14.58
N ILE A 73 7.80 22.54 14.83
CA ILE A 73 8.07 21.10 14.74
C ILE A 73 8.30 20.76 13.26
N LEU A 74 9.51 20.32 12.92
CA LEU A 74 9.87 19.91 11.58
C LEU A 74 9.50 18.44 11.36
N LEU A 75 8.65 18.18 10.37
CA LEU A 75 8.39 16.82 9.91
C LEU A 75 9.52 16.35 9.00
N SER A 76 9.73 15.03 8.95
CA SER A 76 10.69 14.45 8.01
C SER A 76 10.36 14.81 6.56
N THR A 77 11.37 14.83 5.68
CA THR A 77 11.20 15.17 4.26
C THR A 77 10.10 14.35 3.59
N LEU A 78 10.01 13.05 3.94
CA LEU A 78 8.98 12.14 3.47
C LEU A 78 7.55 12.57 3.87
N LEU A 79 7.41 13.27 5.00
CA LEU A 79 6.13 13.74 5.52
C LEU A 79 5.81 15.20 5.16
N SER A 80 6.75 15.93 4.56
CA SER A 80 6.68 17.38 4.29
C SER A 80 5.79 17.78 3.10
N VAL A 81 4.87 16.92 2.67
CA VAL A 81 3.96 17.23 1.56
C VAL A 81 2.98 18.35 1.93
N PRO A 82 2.74 19.33 1.04
CA PRO A 82 1.93 20.50 1.33
C PRO A 82 0.51 20.16 1.77
N ARG A 83 0.00 21.00 2.67
CA ARG A 83 -1.27 20.95 3.44
C ARG A 83 -2.56 20.84 2.61
N ASN A 84 -2.50 20.69 1.31
CA ASN A 84 -3.62 20.96 0.39
C ASN A 84 -4.62 19.80 0.27
N ALA A 85 -4.57 18.77 1.12
CA ALA A 85 -5.60 17.74 1.15
C ALA A 85 -6.77 18.17 2.06
N VAL A 86 -7.53 19.18 1.62
CA VAL A 86 -8.74 19.70 2.31
C VAL A 86 -9.96 18.77 2.09
N GLY A 87 -9.76 17.60 1.46
CA GLY A 87 -10.82 16.65 1.14
C GLY A 87 -11.09 15.63 2.24
N THR A 88 -12.35 15.20 2.34
CA THR A 88 -12.81 14.10 3.22
C THR A 88 -12.23 12.73 2.85
N ARG A 89 -11.46 12.62 1.76
CA ARG A 89 -10.90 11.38 1.24
C ARG A 89 -9.39 11.47 1.06
N LEU A 90 -8.71 10.34 1.23
CA LEU A 90 -7.28 10.20 0.98
C LEU A 90 -6.96 10.36 -0.50
N ASN A 91 -5.93 11.15 -0.81
CA ASN A 91 -5.33 11.24 -2.14
C ASN A 91 -4.33 10.08 -2.34
N GLY A 92 -4.16 9.62 -3.58
CA GLY A 92 -3.13 8.67 -3.97
C GLY A 92 -1.72 9.08 -3.49
N LYS A 93 -1.39 10.38 -3.47
CA LYS A 93 -0.12 10.87 -2.90
C LYS A 93 0.03 10.51 -1.41
N GLU A 94 -1.02 10.59 -0.62
CA GLU A 94 -0.96 10.24 0.82
C GLU A 94 -0.79 8.74 1.03
N ILE A 95 -1.48 7.93 0.21
CA ILE A 95 -1.36 6.47 0.23
C ILE A 95 0.03 6.01 -0.25
N LEU A 96 0.63 6.73 -1.21
CA LEU A 96 2.01 6.51 -1.66
C LEU A 96 3.01 6.80 -0.54
N ILE A 97 2.90 7.95 0.12
CA ILE A 97 3.77 8.34 1.24
C ILE A 97 3.64 7.35 2.40
N ALA A 98 2.42 6.92 2.72
CA ALA A 98 2.19 5.91 3.74
C ALA A 98 2.90 4.58 3.40
N GLY A 99 2.84 4.15 2.14
CA GLY A 99 3.60 3.00 1.65
C GLY A 99 5.10 3.17 1.83
N LYS A 100 5.66 4.31 1.42
CA LYS A 100 7.08 4.63 1.62
C LYS A 100 7.49 4.67 3.09
N LEU A 101 6.63 5.16 3.98
CA LEU A 101 6.90 5.18 5.42
C LEU A 101 6.94 3.77 6.02
N LEU A 102 6.01 2.90 5.63
CA LEU A 102 6.01 1.49 6.04
C LEU A 102 7.30 0.79 5.59
N ILE A 103 7.74 1.08 4.36
CA ILE A 103 9.02 0.60 3.85
C ILE A 103 10.18 1.17 4.68
N ARG A 104 10.17 2.47 5.00
CA ARG A 104 11.21 3.10 5.83
C ARG A 104 11.33 2.43 7.20
N LEU A 105 10.20 2.13 7.83
CA LEU A 105 10.12 1.47 9.12
C LEU A 105 10.71 0.05 9.01
N HIS A 106 10.31 -0.71 7.99
CA HIS A 106 10.91 -2.01 7.68
C HIS A 106 12.42 -1.92 7.46
N GLN A 107 12.89 -0.88 6.78
CA GLN A 107 14.30 -0.68 6.47
C GLN A 107 15.16 -0.31 7.68
N GLN A 108 14.59 0.02 8.84
CA GLN A 108 15.37 0.25 10.07
C GLN A 108 16.16 -0.99 10.51
N GLN A 109 15.69 -2.19 10.17
CA GLN A 109 16.39 -3.44 10.49
C GLN A 109 17.59 -3.72 9.56
N ILE A 110 17.77 -2.92 8.50
CA ILE A 110 18.89 -3.07 7.56
C ILE A 110 20.15 -2.49 8.19
N THR A 111 21.00 -3.39 8.67
CA THR A 111 22.31 -3.04 9.23
C THR A 111 23.40 -3.00 8.16
N SER A 112 24.54 -2.38 8.47
CA SER A 112 25.71 -2.39 7.59
C SER A 112 26.17 -3.80 7.25
N LYS A 113 25.99 -4.78 8.15
CA LYS A 113 26.30 -6.19 7.88
C LYS A 113 25.42 -6.78 6.77
N VAL A 114 24.12 -6.42 6.76
CA VAL A 114 23.16 -6.84 5.73
C VAL A 114 23.47 -6.16 4.39
N ILE A 115 23.86 -4.89 4.39
CA ILE A 115 24.29 -4.20 3.16
C ILE A 115 25.58 -4.85 2.63
N ASN A 116 26.54 -5.15 3.50
CA ASN A 116 27.81 -5.76 3.15
C ASN A 116 27.69 -7.23 2.73
N SER A 117 26.60 -7.94 3.05
CA SER A 117 26.34 -9.27 2.48
C SER A 117 25.76 -9.19 1.07
N MET A 118 25.23 -8.03 0.68
CA MET A 118 24.63 -7.76 -0.63
C MET A 118 25.52 -6.85 -1.50
N GLN A 119 26.85 -6.99 -1.43
CA GLN A 119 27.82 -6.11 -2.13
C GLN A 119 27.59 -5.94 -3.64
N ARG A 120 26.99 -6.94 -4.30
CA ARG A 120 26.66 -6.87 -5.74
C ARG A 120 25.49 -5.94 -6.04
N LEU A 121 24.66 -5.65 -5.04
CA LEU A 121 23.59 -4.68 -5.10
C LEU A 121 24.19 -3.36 -4.61
N ASN A 122 24.33 -2.40 -5.52
CA ASN A 122 24.83 -1.05 -5.23
C ASN A 122 23.76 -0.29 -4.43
N ILE A 123 23.62 -0.63 -3.15
CA ILE A 123 22.57 -0.15 -2.25
C ILE A 123 23.00 1.18 -1.64
N LYS A 124 22.16 2.20 -1.80
CA LYS A 124 22.39 3.54 -1.24
C LYS A 124 21.09 4.14 -0.73
N LYS A 125 21.19 5.09 0.20
CA LYS A 125 20.04 5.90 0.63
C LYS A 125 19.73 6.97 -0.41
N ASP A 126 18.44 7.22 -0.65
CA ASP A 126 17.97 8.33 -1.46
C ASP A 126 17.75 9.62 -0.62
N ALA A 127 17.22 10.68 -1.26
CA ALA A 127 16.90 11.95 -0.63
C ALA A 127 15.81 11.87 0.45
N GLU A 128 14.97 10.83 0.42
CA GLU A 128 13.93 10.55 1.42
C GLU A 128 14.46 9.66 2.56
N GLY A 129 15.73 9.22 2.47
CA GLY A 129 16.42 8.37 3.44
C GLY A 129 16.11 6.88 3.29
N LEU A 130 15.55 6.45 2.17
CA LEU A 130 15.19 5.06 1.87
C LEU A 130 16.34 4.33 1.17
N PHE A 131 16.58 3.07 1.52
CA PHE A 131 17.53 2.23 0.80
C PHE A 131 16.98 1.81 -0.55
N ARG A 132 17.73 2.09 -1.62
CA ARG A 132 17.42 1.72 -3.00
C ARG A 132 18.60 1.00 -3.65
N CYS A 133 18.29 0.17 -4.66
CA CYS A 133 19.29 -0.51 -5.47
C CYS A 133 19.59 0.27 -6.75
N TYR A 134 20.85 0.62 -6.99
CA TYR A 134 21.28 1.35 -8.18
C TYR A 134 21.96 0.41 -9.17
N GLY A 135 21.17 -0.16 -10.09
CA GLY A 135 21.61 -1.23 -10.98
C GLY A 135 21.74 -0.85 -12.45
N ARG A 136 21.81 -1.89 -13.30
CA ARG A 136 21.96 -1.79 -14.77
C ARG A 136 20.83 -1.03 -15.47
N LEU A 137 19.68 -0.85 -14.80
CA LEU A 137 18.54 -0.11 -15.33
C LEU A 137 18.74 1.42 -15.32
N GLY A 138 19.82 1.94 -14.73
CA GLY A 138 20.09 3.38 -14.66
C GLY A 138 20.06 4.11 -16.01
N ASN A 139 20.44 3.42 -17.09
CA ASN A 139 20.44 3.97 -18.47
C ASN A 139 19.19 3.61 -19.29
N SER A 140 18.19 2.97 -18.69
CA SER A 140 16.94 2.64 -19.39
C SER A 140 16.05 3.88 -19.56
N ASN A 141 15.06 3.82 -20.45
CA ASN A 141 14.04 4.88 -20.58
C ASN A 141 12.86 4.70 -19.59
N LEU A 142 13.07 3.96 -18.50
CA LEU A 142 12.04 3.74 -17.48
C LEU A 142 11.90 4.96 -16.57
N ASP A 143 10.79 5.04 -15.84
CA ASP A 143 10.65 6.00 -14.75
C ASP A 143 11.66 5.72 -13.63
N ASP A 144 12.07 6.75 -12.90
CA ASP A 144 13.11 6.65 -11.86
C ASP A 144 12.72 5.70 -10.73
N ASP A 145 11.44 5.61 -10.35
CA ASP A 145 10.99 4.65 -9.34
C ASP A 145 11.06 3.20 -9.84
N ALA A 146 11.03 2.97 -11.15
CA ALA A 146 11.24 1.65 -11.76
C ALA A 146 12.73 1.33 -11.98
N LYS A 147 13.56 2.35 -12.28
CA LYS A 147 15.01 2.20 -12.46
C LYS A 147 15.74 1.88 -11.16
N ILE A 148 15.29 2.49 -10.06
CA ILE A 148 16.00 2.51 -8.79
C ILE A 148 15.07 1.96 -7.69
N PRO A 149 14.81 0.63 -7.69
CA PRO A 149 13.81 0.04 -6.82
C PRO A 149 14.19 0.15 -5.34
N LEU A 150 13.16 0.25 -4.49
CA LEU A 150 13.28 0.20 -3.04
C LEU A 150 13.70 -1.20 -2.56
N ILE A 151 14.61 -1.25 -1.60
CA ILE A 151 15.02 -2.52 -0.98
C ILE A 151 13.99 -2.97 0.05
N ILE A 152 13.49 -4.20 -0.12
CA ILE A 152 12.70 -4.92 0.88
C ILE A 152 13.43 -6.21 1.19
N LEU A 153 13.77 -6.44 2.47
CA LEU A 153 14.38 -7.70 2.90
C LEU A 153 13.48 -8.91 2.61
N GLN A 154 14.09 -9.96 2.08
CA GLN A 154 13.47 -11.27 1.88
C GLN A 154 12.99 -11.90 3.19
N ASN A 155 12.04 -12.82 3.10
CA ASN A 155 11.47 -13.56 4.24
C ASN A 155 10.98 -12.66 5.39
N SER A 156 10.50 -11.46 5.05
CA SER A 156 9.91 -10.55 5.99
C SER A 156 8.41 -10.49 5.81
N MET A 157 7.68 -10.20 6.89
CA MET A 157 6.24 -10.01 6.82
C MET A 157 5.84 -8.93 5.81
N LEU A 158 6.62 -7.86 5.68
CA LEU A 158 6.35 -6.83 4.69
C LEU A 158 6.49 -7.37 3.26
N ALA A 159 7.56 -8.14 2.98
CA ALA A 159 7.75 -8.74 1.68
C ALA A 159 6.61 -9.71 1.34
N GLU A 160 6.25 -10.59 2.27
CA GLU A 160 5.14 -11.53 2.12
C GLU A 160 3.82 -10.80 1.83
N ARG A 161 3.49 -9.73 2.58
CA ARG A 161 2.27 -8.95 2.32
C ARG A 161 2.27 -8.22 0.99
N ILE A 162 3.42 -7.70 0.54
CA ILE A 162 3.52 -7.09 -0.79
C ILE A 162 3.34 -8.15 -1.87
N ILE A 163 3.97 -9.32 -1.70
CA ILE A 163 3.85 -10.48 -2.60
C ILE A 163 2.39 -10.94 -2.65
N ASP A 164 1.74 -11.18 -1.51
CA ASP A 164 0.32 -11.55 -1.42
C ASP A 164 -0.59 -10.52 -2.11
N ASP A 165 -0.31 -9.23 -1.94
CA ASP A 165 -1.11 -8.17 -2.56
C ASP A 165 -0.91 -8.15 -4.09
N CYS A 166 0.30 -8.45 -4.58
CA CYS A 166 0.59 -8.57 -6.00
C CYS A 166 0.03 -9.87 -6.61
N HIS A 167 0.14 -11.00 -5.92
CA HIS A 167 -0.29 -12.32 -6.38
C HIS A 167 -1.78 -12.59 -6.15
N GLY A 168 -2.40 -12.05 -5.12
CA GLY A 168 -3.86 -12.04 -4.96
C GLY A 168 -4.56 -11.31 -6.12
N ARG A 169 -3.85 -10.41 -6.80
CA ARG A 169 -4.27 -9.75 -8.05
C ARG A 169 -3.87 -10.51 -9.32
N GLY A 170 -3.22 -11.66 -9.21
CA GLY A 170 -2.80 -12.48 -10.33
C GLY A 170 -2.71 -13.94 -9.91
N HIS A 171 -3.82 -14.67 -10.00
CA HIS A 171 -3.83 -16.13 -10.00
C HIS A 171 -3.13 -16.68 -11.26
N LEU A 172 -1.86 -16.35 -11.44
CA LEU A 172 -0.96 -17.08 -12.28
C LEU A 172 -0.01 -17.78 -11.31
N SER A 173 -0.14 -19.10 -11.25
CA SER A 173 0.78 -19.94 -10.49
C SER A 173 2.22 -19.58 -10.86
N THR A 174 3.14 -19.77 -9.92
CA THR A 174 4.58 -19.50 -10.05
C THR A 174 5.17 -20.07 -11.36
N ASN A 175 4.55 -21.12 -11.89
CA ASN A 175 4.91 -21.79 -13.14
C ASN A 175 4.61 -20.96 -14.40
N ALA A 176 3.58 -20.13 -14.42
CA ALA A 176 3.23 -19.31 -15.57
C ALA A 176 4.14 -18.08 -15.72
N LEU A 177 4.63 -17.52 -14.61
CA LEU A 177 5.61 -16.43 -14.63
C LEU A 177 6.96 -16.91 -15.19
N LEU A 178 7.37 -18.14 -14.83
CA LEU A 178 8.55 -18.81 -15.39
C LEU A 178 8.39 -19.10 -16.88
N LEU A 179 7.21 -19.56 -17.32
CA LEU A 179 6.94 -19.86 -18.73
C LEU A 179 7.01 -18.58 -19.61
N ILE A 180 6.48 -17.45 -19.12
CA ILE A 180 6.52 -16.17 -19.83
C ILE A 180 7.96 -15.60 -19.88
N CYS A 181 8.73 -15.72 -18.80
CA CYS A 181 10.13 -15.29 -18.77
C CYS A 181 11.05 -16.15 -19.65
N LEU A 182 10.79 -17.46 -19.76
CA LEU A 182 11.60 -18.35 -20.61
C LEU A 182 11.32 -18.18 -22.10
N LEU A 183 10.08 -17.88 -22.48
CA LEU A 183 9.70 -17.68 -23.90
C LEU A 183 10.23 -16.37 -24.48
N SER A 184 10.42 -15.33 -23.66
CA SER A 184 11.01 -14.05 -24.12
C SER A 184 12.53 -14.11 -24.32
N ALA A 185 13.20 -15.17 -23.82
CA ALA A 185 14.64 -15.37 -23.99
C ALA A 185 15.03 -16.13 -25.27
N PHE A 186 14.10 -16.81 -25.97
CA PHE A 186 14.45 -17.73 -27.07
C PHE A 186 13.66 -17.61 -28.38
N CYS A 187 12.71 -16.69 -28.55
CA CYS A 187 12.01 -16.56 -29.83
C CYS A 187 12.18 -15.18 -30.46
N GLY A 188 13.23 -15.03 -31.27
CA GLY A 188 13.31 -13.99 -32.29
C GLY A 188 12.34 -14.26 -33.44
N ASN A 189 11.02 -14.25 -33.18
CA ASN A 189 9.98 -13.86 -34.16
C ASN A 189 8.60 -13.77 -33.47
N ALA A 190 8.24 -12.60 -32.96
CA ALA A 190 7.05 -12.38 -32.13
C ALA A 190 5.68 -12.43 -32.86
N ASN A 191 5.66 -12.67 -34.17
CA ASN A 191 4.46 -12.42 -34.99
C ASN A 191 3.56 -13.64 -35.26
N ALA A 192 4.02 -14.87 -35.00
CA ALA A 192 3.23 -16.08 -35.28
C ALA A 192 2.31 -16.50 -34.11
N LEU A 193 2.78 -16.40 -32.86
CA LEU A 193 2.01 -16.81 -31.69
C LEU A 193 0.92 -15.79 -31.30
N ALA A 194 1.19 -14.49 -31.52
CA ALA A 194 0.22 -13.43 -31.28
C ALA A 194 -1.04 -13.59 -32.16
N LYS A 195 -0.92 -14.15 -33.37
CA LYS A 195 -2.06 -14.40 -34.27
C LYS A 195 -2.94 -15.57 -33.83
N VAL A 196 -2.37 -16.61 -33.19
CA VAL A 196 -3.13 -17.75 -32.68
C VAL A 196 -3.91 -17.38 -31.42
N LEU A 197 -3.36 -16.49 -30.58
CA LEU A 197 -4.03 -15.96 -29.38
C LEU A 197 -4.98 -14.78 -29.66
N ALA A 198 -4.94 -14.19 -30.86
CA ALA A 198 -5.74 -13.02 -31.23
C ALA A 198 -7.05 -13.33 -31.97
N LYS A 199 -7.60 -14.54 -31.88
CA LYS A 199 -9.05 -14.72 -32.09
C LYS A 199 -9.76 -14.29 -30.80
N LYS A 200 -9.85 -12.98 -30.56
CA LYS A 200 -10.58 -12.40 -29.41
C LYS A 200 -12.07 -12.79 -29.49
N THR A 201 -12.47 -13.84 -28.78
CA THR A 201 -13.88 -14.20 -28.53
C THR A 201 -14.48 -13.40 -27.37
N HIS A 202 -13.63 -12.68 -26.63
CA HIS A 202 -13.95 -11.93 -25.42
C HIS A 202 -13.37 -10.51 -25.49
N SER A 203 -14.17 -9.50 -25.18
CA SER A 203 -13.75 -8.10 -25.09
C SER A 203 -14.35 -7.45 -23.85
N ILE A 204 -13.53 -6.75 -23.09
CA ILE A 204 -13.92 -5.94 -21.94
C ILE A 204 -13.65 -4.47 -22.24
N LYS A 205 -14.61 -3.61 -21.91
CA LYS A 205 -14.48 -2.15 -22.06
C LYS A 205 -14.93 -1.47 -20.78
N CYS A 206 -14.07 -0.61 -20.23
CA CYS A 206 -14.44 0.18 -19.07
C CYS A 206 -15.41 1.31 -19.46
N ILE A 207 -16.46 1.48 -18.66
CA ILE A 207 -17.44 2.56 -18.80
C ILE A 207 -17.59 3.29 -17.45
N PRO A 208 -18.11 4.53 -17.42
CA PRO A 208 -18.39 5.20 -16.16
C PRO A 208 -19.30 4.34 -15.26
N GLY A 209 -18.80 3.96 -14.09
CA GLY A 209 -19.55 3.16 -13.11
C GLY A 209 -19.55 1.64 -13.36
N GLY A 210 -18.76 1.11 -14.30
CA GLY A 210 -18.81 -0.32 -14.62
C GLY A 210 -17.91 -0.79 -15.75
N VAL A 211 -18.23 -1.97 -16.27
CA VAL A 211 -17.63 -2.55 -17.49
C VAL A 211 -18.70 -3.10 -18.42
N GLU A 212 -18.44 -2.96 -19.71
CA GLU A 212 -19.18 -3.62 -20.79
C GLU A 212 -18.38 -4.85 -21.25
N LEU A 213 -19.04 -6.00 -21.31
CA LEU A 213 -18.47 -7.29 -21.64
C LEU A 213 -19.12 -7.83 -22.91
N LEU A 214 -18.28 -8.22 -23.86
CA LEU A 214 -18.69 -8.89 -25.09
C LEU A 214 -18.08 -10.29 -25.09
N SER A 215 -18.93 -11.31 -25.03
CA SER A 215 -18.54 -12.72 -25.07
C SER A 215 -19.39 -13.48 -26.08
N LYS A 216 -18.77 -14.26 -26.96
CA LYS A 216 -19.53 -15.19 -27.82
C LYS A 216 -19.83 -16.53 -27.15
N GLU A 217 -19.25 -16.78 -25.98
CA GLU A 217 -19.32 -18.04 -25.26
C GLU A 217 -20.24 -17.92 -24.04
N THR A 218 -21.11 -18.92 -23.84
CA THR A 218 -22.04 -19.01 -22.71
C THR A 218 -21.40 -19.76 -21.53
N VAL A 219 -20.21 -19.32 -21.12
CA VAL A 219 -19.49 -19.90 -19.97
C VAL A 219 -19.71 -19.01 -18.74
N PRO A 220 -20.13 -19.56 -17.58
CA PRO A 220 -20.24 -18.81 -16.35
C PRO A 220 -18.94 -18.06 -16.05
N TYR A 221 -19.05 -16.84 -15.54
CA TYR A 221 -17.88 -16.01 -15.30
C TYR A 221 -18.03 -15.16 -14.06
N GLU A 222 -16.91 -14.65 -13.56
CA GLU A 222 -16.85 -13.73 -12.45
C GLU A 222 -16.11 -12.47 -12.87
N VAL A 223 -16.64 -11.32 -12.46
CA VAL A 223 -16.03 -10.02 -12.69
C VAL A 223 -15.69 -9.42 -11.35
N CYS A 224 -14.42 -9.12 -11.13
CA CYS A 224 -13.92 -8.58 -9.88
C CYS A 224 -13.27 -7.22 -10.08
N ALA A 225 -13.53 -6.31 -9.14
CA ALA A 225 -12.81 -5.06 -8.99
C ALA A 225 -12.50 -4.87 -7.49
N GLU A 226 -11.22 -4.87 -7.15
CA GLU A 226 -10.72 -4.91 -5.76
C GLU A 226 -11.31 -6.07 -4.93
N ASP A 227 -12.12 -5.76 -3.92
CA ASP A 227 -12.76 -6.70 -2.99
C ASP A 227 -14.22 -7.01 -3.37
N TYR A 228 -14.71 -6.45 -4.48
CA TYR A 228 -16.04 -6.71 -4.99
C TYR A 228 -15.98 -7.62 -6.21
N CYS A 229 -16.55 -8.82 -6.07
CA CYS A 229 -16.72 -9.77 -7.15
C CYS A 229 -18.20 -10.01 -7.42
N LYS A 230 -18.55 -10.13 -8.71
CA LYS A 230 -19.88 -10.48 -9.17
C LYS A 230 -19.81 -11.68 -10.09
N SER A 231 -20.40 -12.78 -9.66
CA SER A 231 -20.49 -14.02 -10.44
C SER A 231 -21.77 -14.02 -11.29
N ILE A 232 -21.64 -14.42 -12.55
CA ILE A 232 -22.70 -14.52 -13.55
C ILE A 232 -22.77 -15.96 -14.03
N SER A 233 -23.87 -16.65 -13.70
CA SER A 233 -24.09 -18.06 -14.07
C SER A 233 -24.75 -18.23 -15.44
N ALA A 234 -25.41 -17.19 -15.96
CA ALA A 234 -26.09 -17.21 -17.27
C ALA A 234 -25.63 -16.00 -18.12
N PRO A 235 -24.49 -16.10 -18.82
CA PRO A 235 -23.89 -15.02 -19.60
C PRO A 235 -24.78 -14.54 -20.75
N LYS A 236 -24.81 -13.23 -21.00
CA LYS A 236 -25.30 -12.66 -22.27
C LYS A 236 -24.15 -12.31 -23.20
N THR A 237 -24.44 -12.23 -24.51
CA THR A 237 -23.44 -11.90 -25.52
C THR A 237 -22.87 -10.48 -25.36
N ASN A 238 -23.71 -9.54 -24.94
CA ASN A 238 -23.33 -8.21 -24.50
C ASN A 238 -23.97 -7.98 -23.12
N GLU A 239 -23.17 -7.64 -22.12
CA GLU A 239 -23.64 -7.35 -20.78
C GLU A 239 -22.88 -6.18 -20.16
N THR A 240 -23.59 -5.35 -19.41
CA THR A 240 -23.00 -4.27 -18.63
C THR A 240 -23.07 -4.61 -17.15
N ILE A 241 -21.91 -4.61 -16.50
CA ILE A 241 -21.77 -4.85 -15.07
C ILE A 241 -21.44 -3.53 -14.38
N HIS A 242 -22.38 -3.06 -13.57
CA HIS A 242 -22.15 -1.91 -12.69
C HIS A 242 -21.49 -2.35 -11.39
N PHE A 243 -20.51 -1.58 -10.97
CA PHE A 243 -19.88 -1.73 -9.67
C PHE A 243 -20.47 -0.72 -8.67
N PRO A 244 -20.45 -1.04 -7.37
CA PRO A 244 -20.85 -0.07 -6.35
C PRO A 244 -20.02 1.20 -6.45
N PRO A 245 -20.58 2.39 -6.13
CA PRO A 245 -19.83 3.63 -6.14
C PRO A 245 -18.51 3.52 -5.37
N GLN A 246 -18.46 2.76 -4.28
CA GLN A 246 -17.27 2.50 -3.46
C GLN A 246 -16.05 2.01 -4.27
N VAL A 247 -16.31 1.26 -5.35
CA VAL A 247 -15.33 0.61 -6.23
C VAL A 247 -14.99 1.50 -7.44
N THR A 248 -15.97 2.22 -8.00
CA THR A 248 -15.77 3.02 -9.24
C THR A 248 -15.20 4.43 -9.00
N LEU A 249 -14.83 4.75 -7.77
CA LEU A 249 -14.32 6.07 -7.39
C LEU A 249 -12.88 6.32 -7.79
N TYR A 250 -12.14 5.28 -8.15
CA TYR A 250 -10.75 5.34 -8.58
C TYR A 250 -10.55 4.45 -9.80
N GLU A 251 -9.47 4.70 -10.54
CA GLU A 251 -9.05 3.80 -11.61
C GLU A 251 -8.59 2.48 -10.98
N GLN A 252 -9.33 1.41 -11.27
CA GLN A 252 -9.12 0.09 -10.70
C GLN A 252 -8.94 -0.94 -11.81
N PHE A 253 -8.14 -1.95 -11.53
CA PHE A 253 -8.00 -3.09 -12.42
C PHE A 253 -9.24 -3.98 -12.28
N VAL A 254 -10.01 -4.07 -13.36
CA VAL A 254 -11.14 -4.99 -13.45
C VAL A 254 -10.66 -6.31 -14.02
N GLN A 255 -10.99 -7.39 -13.34
CA GLN A 255 -10.68 -8.75 -13.74
C GLN A 255 -11.95 -9.45 -14.24
N TRP A 256 -11.80 -10.24 -15.31
CA TRP A 256 -12.85 -11.09 -15.84
C TRP A 256 -12.33 -12.53 -15.90
N LYS A 257 -12.92 -13.41 -15.09
CA LYS A 257 -12.51 -14.80 -14.92
C LYS A 257 -13.61 -15.72 -15.43
N LEU A 258 -13.30 -16.55 -16.42
CA LEU A 258 -14.21 -17.59 -16.91
C LEU A 258 -14.14 -18.80 -15.97
N LEU A 259 -15.29 -19.33 -15.57
CA LEU A 259 -15.43 -20.48 -14.69
C LEU A 259 -15.74 -21.71 -15.56
N TYR A 260 -14.68 -22.37 -16.02
CA TYR A 260 -14.82 -23.69 -16.63
C TYR A 260 -14.95 -24.72 -15.52
N ASN A 261 -15.94 -25.60 -15.60
CA ASN A 261 -15.97 -26.77 -14.73
C ASN A 261 -14.80 -27.67 -15.16
N GLU A 262 -13.79 -27.80 -14.29
CA GLU A 262 -12.80 -28.85 -14.44
C GLU A 262 -13.53 -30.18 -14.28
N THR A 263 -13.85 -30.84 -15.40
CA THR A 263 -14.19 -32.26 -15.36
C THR A 263 -12.94 -32.99 -14.88
N SER A 264 -12.99 -33.44 -13.64
CA SER A 264 -11.99 -34.28 -12.99
C SER A 264 -11.62 -35.44 -13.92
N GLY A 265 -10.39 -35.43 -14.42
CA GLY A 265 -9.74 -36.55 -15.11
C GLY A 265 -8.69 -37.14 -14.20
#